data_AF-A0A0D0DY23-F1
#
_entry.id   AF-A0A0D0DY23-F1
#
_cell.length_a   1.000
_cell.length_b   1.000
_cell.length_c   1.000
_cell.angle_alpha   90.00
_cell.angle_beta   90.00
_cell.angle_gamma   90.00
#
_symmetry.space_group_name_H-M   'P 1'
#
loop_
_entity.id
_entity.type
_entity.pdbx_description
1 polymer ?
#
loop_
_entity_poly.entity_id
_entity_poly.type
_entity_poly.pdbx_seq_one_letter_code
_entity_poly.pdbx_strand_id
1 'polypeptide(L)'
;MDAAISKERRKTLERTKPICKLAMTSTQTTVPLRLPTTIKPGVVNIPGRDPEAQEVAESLLEQDRQKDDCFWNPKALHNHLSHQDLTFIPLSLIRASILVAYDLGAPTSVLQAIYDTQSAGQRPIDVEEDVTPDPVKITPDNFREHLGQERYYLALLTFFTEQIKELGVSQTLEKYIFSATVNVNGSDMLSRFMNGV
;
A
#
# COMPACT_ATOMS: atom_id res chain seq x y z
N MET A 1 -62.19 -35.76 17.16
CA MET A 1 -62.53 -36.68 18.25
C MET A 1 -61.67 -36.32 19.45
N ASP A 2 -61.85 -35.12 20.00
CA ASP A 2 -62.98 -34.69 20.83
C ASP A 2 -62.90 -35.20 22.27
N ALA A 3 -62.98 -34.18 23.13
CA ALA A 3 -63.74 -34.12 24.36
C ALA A 3 -63.03 -34.44 25.68
N ALA A 4 -63.14 -33.41 26.53
CA ALA A 4 -63.37 -33.46 27.96
C ALA A 4 -62.14 -33.86 28.79
N ILE A 5 -61.65 -32.99 29.66
CA ILE A 5 -62.11 -32.77 31.04
C ILE A 5 -61.34 -31.51 31.50
N SER A 6 -61.86 -30.50 32.17
CA SER A 6 -63.12 -30.28 32.84
C SER A 6 -63.23 -28.76 33.05
N LYS A 7 -64.39 -28.20 32.71
CA LYS A 7 -65.00 -27.14 33.51
C LYS A 7 -65.18 -27.72 34.91
N GLU A 8 -64.56 -27.15 35.93
CA GLU A 8 -65.18 -26.88 37.24
C GLU A 8 -64.16 -26.23 38.17
N ARG A 9 -64.09 -24.90 38.18
CA ARG A 9 -63.81 -24.06 39.37
C ARG A 9 -63.84 -22.59 38.97
N ARG A 10 -65.04 -22.15 38.58
CA ARG A 10 -65.44 -20.78 38.92
C ARG A 10 -65.71 -20.75 40.42
N LYS A 11 -64.93 -20.00 41.17
CA LYS A 11 -65.43 -19.27 42.33
C LYS A 11 -64.41 -18.21 42.75
N THR A 12 -64.83 -16.96 42.53
CA THR A 12 -64.73 -15.82 43.46
C THR A 12 -63.37 -15.56 44.13
N LEU A 13 -62.69 -14.48 43.74
CA LEU A 13 -62.89 -13.11 44.24
C LEU A 13 -62.00 -12.87 45.45
N GLU A 14 -60.81 -12.31 45.25
CA GLU A 14 -60.30 -11.30 46.17
C GLU A 14 -59.63 -10.17 45.39
N ARG A 15 -60.12 -8.96 45.69
CA ARG A 15 -59.62 -7.67 45.24
C ARG A 15 -58.42 -7.30 46.11
N THR A 16 -57.28 -7.05 45.49
CA THR A 16 -56.29 -6.10 46.01
C THR A 16 -55.76 -5.25 44.86
N LYS A 17 -56.01 -3.94 44.91
CA LYS A 17 -55.31 -2.90 44.14
C LYS A 17 -54.05 -2.47 44.94
N PRO A 18 -53.21 -1.55 44.44
CA PRO A 18 -52.46 -1.53 43.19
C PRO A 18 -50.95 -1.25 43.45
N ILE A 19 -50.02 -1.69 42.60
CA ILE A 19 -48.64 -1.13 42.62
C ILE A 19 -48.15 -0.91 41.19
N CYS A 20 -48.04 0.38 40.86
CA CYS A 20 -47.15 1.08 39.93
C CYS A 20 -46.35 0.30 38.85
N LYS A 21 -46.57 0.79 37.62
CA LYS A 21 -45.60 1.39 36.68
C LYS A 21 -45.04 0.56 35.50
N LEU A 22 -45.23 1.22 34.36
CA LEU A 22 -44.42 1.28 33.15
C LEU A 22 -44.51 0.11 32.16
N ALA A 23 -45.33 0.30 31.12
CA ALA A 23 -45.15 -0.39 29.85
C ALA A 23 -45.09 0.65 28.74
N MET A 24 -44.00 0.59 27.98
CA MET A 24 -43.60 1.53 26.95
C MET A 24 -44.46 1.39 25.70
N THR A 25 -45.13 2.46 25.31
CA THR A 25 -45.59 2.63 23.92
C THR A 25 -44.42 3.15 23.09
N SER A 26 -43.67 2.23 22.47
CA SER A 26 -42.77 2.58 21.37
C SER A 26 -43.61 2.74 20.11
N THR A 27 -43.92 3.99 19.77
CA THR A 27 -44.49 4.33 18.46
C THR A 27 -43.40 4.12 17.41
N GLN A 28 -43.54 3.10 16.57
CA GLN A 28 -42.73 2.97 15.36
C GLN A 28 -43.02 4.18 14.47
N THR A 29 -42.09 5.13 14.51
CA THR A 29 -42.06 6.28 13.63
C THR A 29 -41.33 5.84 12.38
N THR A 30 -42.04 5.64 11.28
CA THR A 30 -41.43 5.41 9.97
C THR A 30 -40.73 6.70 9.56
N VAL A 31 -39.41 6.77 9.78
CA VAL A 31 -38.62 7.94 9.37
C VAL A 31 -38.41 7.84 7.86
N PRO A 32 -38.91 8.78 7.04
CA PRO A 32 -38.58 8.81 5.64
C PRO A 32 -37.08 9.05 5.50
N LEU A 33 -36.39 8.20 4.72
CA LEU A 33 -34.96 8.34 4.45
C LEU A 33 -34.74 9.56 3.53
N ARG A 34 -34.67 10.75 4.13
CA ARG A 34 -34.15 11.95 3.47
C ARG A 34 -32.62 11.91 3.53
N LEU A 35 -31.99 11.50 2.44
CA LEU A 35 -30.56 11.75 2.26
C LEU A 35 -30.33 13.29 2.29
N PRO A 36 -29.29 13.77 2.98
CA PRO A 36 -28.94 15.18 2.96
C PRO A 36 -28.69 15.64 1.52
N THR A 37 -29.17 16.84 1.15
CA THR A 37 -28.91 17.48 -0.15
C THR A 37 -27.43 17.79 -0.39
N THR A 38 -26.60 17.64 0.65
CA THR A 38 -25.17 17.88 0.61
C THR A 38 -24.48 16.64 1.15
N ILE A 39 -23.78 15.94 0.26
CA ILE A 39 -22.80 14.93 0.64
C ILE A 39 -21.67 15.69 1.35
N LYS A 40 -21.50 15.45 2.65
CA LYS A 40 -20.28 15.89 3.34
C LYS A 40 -19.16 14.98 2.85
N PRO A 41 -18.07 15.52 2.28
CA PRO A 41 -16.88 14.72 2.02
C PRO A 41 -16.46 14.02 3.31
N GLY A 42 -15.80 12.86 3.19
CA GLY A 42 -15.36 12.07 4.34
C GLY A 42 -14.45 12.88 5.30
N VAL A 43 -14.03 12.25 6.40
CA VAL A 43 -13.18 12.87 7.44
C VAL A 43 -11.93 13.55 6.85
N VAL A 44 -11.48 13.11 5.68
CA VAL A 44 -10.47 13.80 4.86
C VAL A 44 -11.12 14.28 3.57
N ASN A 45 -11.35 15.59 3.45
CA ASN A 45 -11.89 16.22 2.24
C ASN A 45 -10.72 16.62 1.33
N ILE A 46 -10.02 15.62 0.78
CA ILE A 46 -8.92 15.83 -0.17
C ILE A 46 -9.46 15.94 -1.59
N PRO A 47 -8.83 16.78 -2.44
CA PRO A 47 -9.08 16.76 -3.88
C PRO A 47 -8.99 15.31 -4.39
N GLY A 48 -9.93 14.90 -5.25
CA GLY A 48 -9.84 13.61 -5.90
C GLY A 48 -8.58 13.49 -6.76
N ARG A 49 -8.29 12.28 -7.24
CA ARG A 49 -7.17 12.03 -8.18
C ARG A 49 -7.30 12.93 -9.40
N ASP A 50 -6.35 13.84 -9.56
CA ASP A 50 -6.20 14.71 -10.72
C ASP A 50 -5.37 13.98 -11.80
N PRO A 51 -5.89 13.81 -13.04
CA PRO A 51 -5.15 13.17 -14.12
C PRO A 51 -3.82 13.86 -14.44
N GLU A 52 -3.75 15.18 -14.32
CA GLU A 52 -2.50 15.92 -14.57
C GLU A 52 -1.46 15.63 -13.48
N ALA A 53 -1.87 15.66 -12.21
CA ALA A 53 -1.04 15.23 -11.10
C ALA A 53 -0.59 13.76 -11.22
N GLN A 54 -1.43 12.88 -11.79
CA GLN A 54 -1.08 11.48 -12.02
C GLN A 54 0.05 11.36 -13.06
N GLU A 55 -0.10 12.02 -14.21
CA GLU A 55 0.91 12.00 -15.27
C GLU A 55 2.26 12.57 -14.78
N VAL A 56 2.21 13.65 -13.97
CA VAL A 56 3.40 14.21 -13.34
C VAL A 56 4.01 13.24 -12.33
N ALA A 57 3.22 12.61 -11.47
CA ALA A 57 3.73 11.62 -10.52
C ALA A 57 4.40 10.44 -11.24
N GLU A 58 3.78 9.89 -12.29
CA GLU A 58 4.32 8.80 -13.10
C GLU A 58 5.63 9.21 -13.79
N SER A 59 5.67 10.41 -14.39
CA SER A 59 6.87 10.96 -15.03
C SER A 59 8.04 11.14 -14.05
N LEU A 60 7.78 11.70 -12.87
CA LEU A 60 8.82 11.94 -11.86
C LEU A 60 9.37 10.63 -11.28
N LEU A 61 8.50 9.64 -11.04
CA LEU A 61 8.91 8.31 -10.60
C LEU A 61 9.73 7.59 -11.68
N GLU A 62 9.37 7.73 -12.95
CA GLU A 62 10.15 7.15 -14.05
C GLU A 62 11.52 7.84 -14.20
N GLN A 63 11.58 9.16 -13.98
CA GLN A 63 12.86 9.88 -14.00
C GLN A 63 13.79 9.45 -12.87
N ASP A 64 13.27 9.27 -11.65
CA ASP A 64 14.03 8.70 -10.51
C ASP A 64 14.55 7.30 -10.86
N ARG A 65 13.66 6.41 -11.36
CA ARG A 65 14.04 5.04 -11.78
C ARG A 65 15.15 5.00 -12.83
N GLN A 66 15.20 5.99 -13.72
CA GLN A 66 16.18 6.06 -14.80
C GLN A 66 17.51 6.69 -14.38
N LYS A 67 17.48 7.67 -13.48
CA LYS A 67 18.66 8.48 -13.14
C LYS A 67 19.36 7.97 -11.89
N ASP A 68 18.60 7.43 -10.95
CA ASP A 68 19.06 7.20 -9.58
C ASP A 68 19.12 5.70 -9.27
N ASP A 69 20.15 5.29 -8.55
CA ASP A 69 20.34 3.93 -8.07
C ASP A 69 19.25 3.58 -7.02
N CYS A 70 18.96 2.28 -6.82
CA CYS A 70 18.05 1.89 -5.75
C CYS A 70 18.64 2.12 -4.35
N PHE A 71 19.93 2.46 -4.25
CA PHE A 71 20.61 2.86 -3.03
C PHE A 71 21.02 4.33 -3.08
N TRP A 72 20.62 5.14 -2.10
CA TRP A 72 21.02 6.55 -2.04
C TRP A 72 22.42 6.75 -1.43
N ASN A 73 23.00 5.72 -0.81
CA ASN A 73 24.36 5.78 -0.25
C ASN A 73 25.12 4.43 -0.31
N PRO A 74 26.45 4.43 -0.10
CA PRO A 74 27.28 3.21 -0.11
C PRO A 74 27.08 2.26 1.07
N LYS A 75 26.05 2.48 1.91
CA LYS A 75 25.74 1.65 3.09
C LYS A 75 24.45 0.85 2.87
N ALA A 76 24.07 0.58 1.61
CA ALA A 76 22.86 -0.13 1.25
C ALA A 76 21.54 0.54 1.71
N LEU A 77 21.52 1.84 1.99
CA LEU A 77 20.27 2.52 2.31
C LEU A 77 19.51 2.84 1.02
N HIS A 78 18.23 2.50 0.96
CA HIS A 78 17.47 2.48 -0.29
C HIS A 78 17.03 3.87 -0.73
N ASN A 79 16.85 4.04 -2.04
CA ASN A 79 16.21 5.21 -2.60
C ASN A 79 14.74 5.18 -2.19
N HIS A 80 14.38 6.23 -1.46
CA HIS A 80 13.11 6.36 -0.80
C HIS A 80 12.22 7.45 -1.40
N LEU A 81 12.61 8.04 -2.53
CA LEU A 81 11.86 9.10 -3.22
C LEU A 81 10.43 8.64 -3.58
N SER A 82 10.29 7.36 -3.94
CA SER A 82 9.01 6.73 -4.27
C SER A 82 8.12 6.46 -3.05
N HIS A 83 8.66 6.09 -1.89
CA HIS A 83 7.86 5.49 -0.81
C HIS A 83 8.16 5.91 0.65
N GLN A 84 9.29 6.57 0.97
CA GLN A 84 9.70 7.18 2.28
C GLN A 84 11.01 6.60 2.85
N ASP A 85 11.91 7.45 3.39
CA ASP A 85 12.44 7.23 4.74
C ASP A 85 12.72 8.54 5.51
N LEU A 86 12.39 8.51 6.80
CA LEU A 86 12.58 9.52 7.81
C LEU A 86 13.91 9.19 8.50
N THR A 87 15.03 9.69 7.98
CA THR A 87 16.24 9.73 8.81
C THR A 87 17.17 10.88 8.41
N PHE A 88 17.45 11.73 9.40
CA PHE A 88 18.57 12.68 9.48
C PHE A 88 18.53 14.05 8.77
N ILE A 89 17.41 14.80 8.71
CA ILE A 89 17.46 16.27 8.47
C ILE A 89 16.37 16.98 9.31
N PRO A 90 16.64 18.13 9.95
CA PRO A 90 15.71 18.78 10.89
C PRO A 90 14.32 19.04 10.30
N LEU A 91 13.34 18.98 11.21
CA LEU A 91 11.87 19.02 11.11
C LEU A 91 11.27 20.28 10.44
N SER A 92 12.04 21.03 9.64
CA SER A 92 11.62 22.27 8.99
C SER A 92 11.25 22.12 7.51
N LEU A 93 11.33 20.91 6.93
CA LEU A 93 10.91 20.66 5.55
C LEU A 93 9.87 19.54 5.52
N ILE A 94 8.66 19.88 5.08
CA ILE A 94 7.61 18.92 4.75
C ILE A 94 8.17 18.05 3.62
N ARG A 95 8.65 16.85 3.95
CA ARG A 95 9.08 15.85 2.98
C ARG A 95 8.00 14.77 2.91
N ALA A 96 7.05 14.97 2.00
CA ALA A 96 6.15 13.90 1.57
C ALA A 96 6.81 13.14 0.41
N SER A 97 6.55 11.84 0.26
CA SER A 97 6.90 11.11 -0.98
C SER A 97 5.95 11.51 -2.10
N ILE A 98 6.35 11.27 -3.36
CA ILE A 98 5.51 11.59 -4.52
C ILE A 98 4.17 10.85 -4.45
N LEU A 99 4.18 9.56 -4.08
CA LEU A 99 2.96 8.76 -3.98
C LEU A 99 2.04 9.19 -2.82
N VAL A 100 2.61 9.55 -1.67
CA VAL A 100 1.81 10.06 -0.54
C VAL A 100 1.22 11.42 -0.86
N ALA A 101 2.01 12.32 -1.45
CA ALA A 101 1.55 13.64 -1.85
C ALA A 101 0.44 13.53 -2.91
N TYR A 102 0.62 12.66 -3.92
CA TYR A 102 -0.39 12.39 -4.94
C TYR A 102 -1.69 11.84 -4.33
N ASP A 103 -1.62 10.85 -3.43
CA ASP A 103 -2.81 10.26 -2.81
C ASP A 103 -3.56 11.26 -1.90
N LEU A 104 -2.84 12.23 -1.32
CA LEU A 104 -3.40 13.36 -0.58
C LEU A 104 -3.89 14.51 -1.48
N GLY A 105 -3.87 14.36 -2.80
CA GLY A 105 -4.36 15.35 -3.76
C GLY A 105 -3.42 16.55 -3.94
N ALA A 106 -2.11 16.36 -3.81
CA ALA A 106 -1.13 17.41 -4.07
C ALA A 106 -1.17 17.85 -5.54
N PRO A 107 -1.11 19.17 -5.83
CA PRO A 107 -1.02 19.66 -7.20
C PRO A 107 0.35 19.36 -7.80
N THR A 108 0.43 19.37 -9.13
CA THR A 108 1.65 19.10 -9.92
C THR A 108 2.88 19.88 -9.45
N SER A 109 2.71 21.16 -9.09
CA SER A 109 3.79 22.02 -8.58
C SER A 109 4.40 21.53 -7.26
N VAL A 110 3.58 20.94 -6.38
CA VAL A 110 4.05 20.36 -5.12
C VAL A 110 4.79 19.05 -5.37
N LEU A 111 4.30 18.22 -6.30
CA LEU A 111 4.99 16.99 -6.71
C LEU A 111 6.38 17.29 -7.29
N GLN A 112 6.49 18.30 -8.15
CA GLN A 112 7.78 18.73 -8.71
C GLN A 112 8.72 19.25 -7.61
N ALA A 113 8.23 20.11 -6.72
CA ALA A 113 9.05 20.64 -5.62
C ALA A 113 9.58 19.53 -4.68
N ILE A 114 8.78 18.49 -4.46
CA ILE A 114 9.19 17.29 -3.73
C ILE A 114 10.35 16.59 -4.46
N TYR A 115 10.18 16.33 -5.76
CA TYR A 115 11.21 15.68 -6.59
C TYR A 115 12.52 16.48 -6.61
N ASP A 116 12.46 17.78 -6.88
CA ASP A 116 13.65 18.64 -6.95
C ASP A 116 14.42 18.67 -5.62
N THR A 117 13.69 18.63 -4.50
CA THR A 117 14.29 18.63 -3.16
C THR A 117 14.91 17.28 -2.79
N GLN A 118 14.32 16.17 -3.26
CA GLN A 118 14.72 14.82 -2.86
C GLN A 118 15.76 14.20 -3.81
N SER A 119 15.71 14.52 -5.10
CA SER A 119 16.67 14.04 -6.11
C SER A 119 18.09 14.55 -5.87
N ALA A 120 18.26 15.75 -5.29
CA ALA A 120 19.57 16.37 -5.08
C ALA A 120 20.56 15.56 -4.20
N GLY A 121 20.06 14.61 -3.40
CA GLY A 121 20.88 13.75 -2.54
C GLY A 121 20.93 12.28 -2.97
N GLN A 122 20.34 11.94 -4.12
CA GLN A 122 20.35 10.57 -4.63
C GLN A 122 21.69 10.21 -5.25
N ARG A 123 22.01 8.92 -5.25
CA ARG A 123 23.16 8.37 -5.96
C ARG A 123 22.75 8.15 -7.41
N PRO A 124 23.47 8.69 -8.41
CA PRO A 124 23.12 8.41 -9.79
C PRO A 124 23.49 6.98 -10.16
N ILE A 125 22.66 6.36 -10.99
CA ILE A 125 22.73 4.95 -11.39
C ILE A 125 24.02 4.60 -12.15
N ASP A 126 24.60 5.58 -12.84
CA ASP A 126 25.79 5.42 -13.69
C ASP A 126 27.12 5.68 -12.95
N VAL A 127 27.08 6.14 -11.68
CA VAL A 127 28.31 6.46 -10.93
C VAL A 127 28.75 5.26 -10.12
N GLU A 128 29.47 4.37 -10.80
CA GLU A 128 30.41 3.47 -10.14
C GLU A 128 31.84 3.88 -10.55
N GLU A 129 32.40 4.87 -9.86
CA GLU A 129 33.83 5.21 -10.01
C GLU A 129 34.78 4.12 -9.46
N ASP A 130 34.26 3.08 -8.79
CA ASP A 130 35.08 1.99 -8.21
C ASP A 130 34.46 0.59 -8.23
N VAL A 131 33.28 0.43 -8.84
CA VAL A 131 32.59 -0.86 -8.95
C VAL A 131 32.20 -1.01 -10.41
N THR A 132 33.14 -1.36 -11.29
CA THR A 132 32.67 -2.08 -12.48
C THR A 132 32.16 -3.41 -11.96
N PRO A 133 30.85 -3.74 -12.06
CA PRO A 133 30.43 -5.10 -11.84
C PRO A 133 31.31 -5.96 -12.74
N ASP A 134 31.85 -7.06 -12.21
CA ASP A 134 32.38 -8.11 -13.09
C ASP A 134 31.34 -8.29 -14.21
N PRO A 135 31.73 -8.41 -15.49
CA PRO A 135 30.83 -8.50 -16.64
C PRO A 135 30.07 -9.84 -16.63
N VAL A 136 29.37 -10.12 -15.53
CA VAL A 136 28.63 -11.32 -15.24
C VAL A 136 27.26 -11.12 -15.83
N LYS A 137 27.01 -11.87 -16.89
CA LYS A 137 25.66 -12.00 -17.42
C LYS A 137 24.84 -12.82 -16.43
N ILE A 138 23.86 -12.17 -15.81
CA ILE A 138 22.88 -12.85 -14.98
C ILE A 138 21.87 -13.57 -15.89
N THR A 139 21.57 -14.81 -15.52
CA THR A 139 20.73 -15.76 -16.25
C THR A 139 19.80 -16.48 -15.26
N PRO A 140 18.77 -17.19 -15.73
CA PRO A 140 17.89 -17.96 -14.86
C PRO A 140 18.61 -19.01 -14.00
N ASP A 141 19.80 -19.44 -14.42
CA ASP A 141 20.55 -20.49 -13.72
C ASP A 141 21.41 -19.93 -12.59
N ASN A 142 21.97 -18.71 -12.72
CA ASN A 142 22.93 -18.14 -11.76
C ASN A 142 22.41 -16.94 -10.96
N PHE A 143 21.23 -16.36 -11.26
CA PHE A 143 20.75 -15.14 -10.57
C PHE A 143 20.72 -15.25 -9.04
N ARG A 144 20.47 -16.45 -8.52
CA ARG A 144 20.42 -16.73 -7.07
C ARG A 144 21.76 -16.50 -6.37
N GLU A 145 22.87 -16.66 -7.09
CA GLU A 145 24.23 -16.49 -6.57
C GLU A 145 24.59 -15.02 -6.33
N HIS A 146 23.80 -14.10 -6.91
CA HIS A 146 24.03 -12.66 -6.88
C HIS A 146 23.07 -11.90 -5.96
N LEU A 147 22.15 -12.60 -5.30
CA LEU A 147 21.14 -11.98 -4.43
C LEU A 147 21.77 -11.36 -3.17
N GLY A 148 21.27 -10.18 -2.78
CA GLY A 148 21.73 -9.46 -1.58
C GLY A 148 23.13 -8.85 -1.69
N GLN A 149 23.67 -8.75 -2.91
CA GLN A 149 24.96 -8.13 -3.18
C GLN A 149 24.75 -6.86 -4.02
N GLU A 150 24.90 -5.70 -3.39
CA GLU A 150 24.61 -4.37 -3.98
C GLU A 150 25.28 -4.16 -5.33
N ARG A 151 26.54 -4.59 -5.48
CA ARG A 151 27.31 -4.52 -6.74
C ARG A 151 26.65 -5.19 -7.95
N TYR A 152 25.71 -6.11 -7.73
CA TYR A 152 24.99 -6.80 -8.81
C TYR A 152 23.60 -6.22 -9.07
N TYR A 153 23.24 -5.11 -8.44
CA TYR A 153 21.93 -4.47 -8.60
C TYR A 153 21.58 -4.23 -10.07
N LEU A 154 22.44 -3.53 -10.82
CA LEU A 154 22.17 -3.22 -12.23
C LEU A 154 22.03 -4.46 -13.11
N ALA A 155 22.83 -5.49 -12.84
CA ALA A 155 22.76 -6.76 -13.57
C ALA A 155 21.46 -7.50 -13.25
N LEU A 156 21.01 -7.49 -11.99
CA LEU A 156 19.74 -8.09 -11.56
C LEU A 156 18.55 -7.30 -12.11
N LEU A 157 18.61 -5.97 -12.08
CA LEU A 157 17.60 -5.08 -12.65
C LEU A 157 17.43 -5.33 -14.15
N THR A 158 18.54 -5.44 -14.87
CA THR A 158 18.54 -5.77 -16.31
C THR A 158 17.91 -7.13 -16.55
N PHE A 159 18.36 -8.16 -15.82
CA PHE A 159 17.82 -9.52 -15.92
C PHE A 159 16.30 -9.56 -15.69
N PHE A 160 15.80 -9.00 -14.59
CA PHE A 160 14.36 -9.02 -14.31
C PHE A 160 13.55 -8.17 -15.29
N THR A 161 14.11 -7.06 -15.78
CA THR A 161 13.48 -6.26 -16.85
C THR A 161 13.33 -7.07 -18.12
N GLU A 162 14.34 -7.84 -18.51
CA GLU A 162 14.27 -8.74 -19.67
C GLU A 162 13.25 -9.87 -19.45
N GLN A 163 13.23 -10.49 -18.27
CA GLN A 163 12.24 -11.53 -17.96
C GLN A 163 10.80 -11.01 -18.01
N ILE A 164 10.55 -9.79 -17.51
CA ILE A 164 9.24 -9.15 -17.59
C ILE A 164 8.86 -8.86 -19.06
N LYS A 165 9.81 -8.40 -19.89
CA LYS A 165 9.57 -8.16 -21.32
C LYS A 165 9.24 -9.46 -22.07
N GLU A 166 9.90 -10.56 -21.74
CA GLU A 166 9.72 -11.85 -22.41
C GLU A 166 8.47 -12.62 -21.95
N LEU A 167 8.23 -12.68 -20.64
CA LEU A 167 7.21 -13.54 -20.03
C LEU A 167 5.97 -12.78 -19.56
N GLY A 168 6.07 -11.45 -19.43
CA GLY A 168 5.10 -10.62 -18.74
C GLY A 168 5.24 -10.66 -17.22
N VAL A 169 4.59 -9.70 -16.55
CA VAL A 169 4.70 -9.49 -15.10
C VAL A 169 4.25 -10.72 -14.32
N SER A 170 3.04 -11.24 -14.58
CA SER A 170 2.46 -12.34 -13.80
C SER A 170 3.32 -13.60 -13.86
N GLN A 171 3.76 -14.02 -15.05
CA GLN A 171 4.58 -15.22 -15.19
C GLN A 171 5.96 -15.04 -14.56
N THR A 172 6.54 -13.84 -14.64
CA THR A 172 7.82 -13.53 -14.01
C THR A 172 7.72 -13.65 -12.49
N LEU A 173 6.67 -13.08 -11.87
CA LEU A 173 6.44 -13.18 -10.43
C LEU A 173 6.25 -14.63 -9.98
N GLU A 174 5.40 -15.38 -10.68
CA GLU A 174 5.19 -16.81 -10.38
C GLU A 174 6.49 -17.61 -10.45
N LYS A 175 7.29 -17.38 -11.50
CA LYS A 175 8.52 -18.14 -11.74
C LYS A 175 9.65 -17.77 -10.77
N TYR A 176 9.88 -16.48 -10.54
CA TYR A 176 11.08 -15.99 -9.86
C TYR A 176 10.85 -15.48 -8.45
N ILE A 177 9.59 -15.28 -8.02
CA ILE A 177 9.26 -14.81 -6.67
C ILE A 177 8.46 -15.86 -5.89
N PHE A 178 7.37 -16.39 -6.47
CA PHE A 178 6.42 -17.22 -5.73
C PHE A 178 6.71 -18.73 -5.79
N SER A 179 7.44 -19.19 -6.82
CA SER A 179 7.77 -20.61 -6.96
C SER A 179 8.50 -21.16 -5.73
N ALA A 180 8.15 -22.39 -5.34
CA ALA A 180 8.87 -23.09 -4.28
C ALA A 180 10.37 -23.25 -4.60
N THR A 181 10.74 -23.38 -5.88
CA THR A 181 12.13 -23.59 -6.31
C THR A 181 13.04 -22.38 -6.10
N VAL A 182 12.50 -21.20 -5.85
CA VAL A 182 13.25 -19.97 -5.56
C VAL A 182 13.17 -19.55 -4.09
N ASN A 183 12.38 -20.29 -3.29
CA ASN A 183 12.19 -20.08 -1.85
C ASN A 183 12.78 -21.24 -1.04
N VAL A 184 13.90 -21.77 -1.51
CA VAL A 184 14.69 -22.83 -0.85
C VAL A 184 16.15 -22.40 -0.79
N ASN A 185 16.93 -23.04 0.09
CA ASN A 185 18.38 -22.86 0.20
C ASN A 185 18.83 -21.39 0.41
N GLY A 186 18.05 -20.59 1.14
CA GLY A 186 18.40 -19.21 1.51
C GLY A 186 18.22 -18.16 0.40
N SER A 187 17.64 -18.54 -0.75
CA SER A 187 17.25 -17.56 -1.77
C SER A 187 16.08 -16.70 -1.29
N ASP A 188 15.05 -17.32 -0.68
CA ASP A 188 13.91 -16.69 -0.01
C ASP A 188 13.33 -15.47 -0.75
N MET A 189 13.09 -15.64 -2.05
CA MET A 189 12.66 -14.55 -2.95
C MET A 189 11.35 -13.89 -2.51
N LEU A 190 10.41 -14.64 -1.95
CA LEU A 190 9.17 -14.09 -1.41
C LEU A 190 9.47 -13.13 -0.24
N SER A 191 10.36 -13.52 0.67
CA SER A 191 10.74 -12.66 1.80
C SER A 191 11.41 -11.38 1.32
N ARG A 192 12.31 -11.47 0.33
CA ARG A 192 12.96 -10.30 -0.29
C ARG A 192 11.94 -9.37 -0.94
N PHE A 193 11.01 -9.93 -1.71
CA PHE A 193 9.92 -9.17 -2.33
C PHE A 193 9.06 -8.43 -1.28
N MET A 194 8.73 -9.09 -0.16
CA MET A 194 7.92 -8.49 0.90
C MET A 194 8.68 -7.49 1.77
N ASN A 195 10.00 -7.65 1.93
CA ASN A 195 10.85 -6.74 2.70
C ASN A 195 11.14 -5.43 1.97
N GLY A 196 10.92 -5.38 0.64
CA GLY A 196 11.19 -4.18 -0.15
C GLY A 196 12.68 -3.86 -0.31
N VAL A 197 13.53 -4.88 -0.14
CA VAL A 197 15.00 -4.84 -0.20
C VAL A 197 15.53 -6.12 -0.84
#